data_AF-A0A8D1ET11-F1
#
_entry.id   AF-A0A8D1ET11-F1
#
_cell.length_a   1.000
_cell.length_b   1.000
_cell.length_c   1.000
_cell.angle_alpha   90.00
_cell.angle_beta   90.00
_cell.angle_gamma   90.00
#
_symmetry.space_group_name_H-M   'P 1'
#
loop_
_entity.id
_entity.type
_entity.pdbx_description
1 polymer ?
#
loop_
_entity_poly.entity_id
_entity_poly.type
_entity_poly.pdbx_seq_one_letter_code
_entity_poly.pdbx_strand_id
1 'polypeptide(L)'
;MAEASRWHLGGTPKPKLQYRKDVEIRTTLQELLLYLIFLINLCILTFGMVNPHMYYLNKVMASLFLDTSVPGEERTNFRSIRSITDFWKFMEGPFLEGLYWDSWYNSNDLYDLKNTSRIYYENILLGVPRVRQLKVRNNTCKVYSSFQSLMNECYDKYTSKNEDLSDFGLKSDSEWKYSTPNRSSPWHWGFVGIYRNGGYIFTLSKSKSETRSKFINLRLNSWITRSTRVIFIDFSLYNANVNLFCIIRLVAEFPATGGILTSWQFYSVKLLRYVSNYDYFIASCEITFCIFLIVFTTQEIQKMREFKSAYFQSIWNWLELLLLVLCFVAIAFNVYCNIQISLLLGQLLKNTEKYSDFYFLAYWHIYYNNIIAITIFFAWIKIFKFISFNKTMSQLSSTLSRCMKDIVGFAIMFFIIFFAYAQLGFLVFGSQVDDFSTFQNSM
;
A
#
# COMPACT_ATOMS: atom_id res chain seq x y z
N MET A 1 53.62 44.09 -60.03
CA MET A 1 54.21 43.57 -58.78
C MET A 1 53.05 43.55 -57.79
N ALA A 2 52.45 42.38 -57.55
CA ALA A 2 52.79 41.45 -56.45
C ALA A 2 52.22 41.94 -55.11
N GLU A 3 51.52 41.19 -54.24
CA GLU A 3 51.04 39.79 -54.18
C GLU A 3 49.79 39.78 -53.26
N ALA A 4 48.67 39.15 -53.60
CA ALA A 4 48.28 37.76 -53.33
C ALA A 4 47.98 37.36 -51.86
N SER A 5 46.72 36.93 -51.62
CA SER A 5 46.25 36.10 -50.48
C SER A 5 46.20 36.78 -49.09
N ARG A 6 45.53 36.32 -48.02
CA ARG A 6 44.76 35.11 -47.61
C ARG A 6 43.99 35.51 -46.32
N TRP A 7 42.81 35.02 -45.90
CA TRP A 7 41.85 33.99 -46.32
C TRP A 7 40.41 34.49 -46.08
N HIS A 8 39.40 33.86 -46.70
CA HIS A 8 38.08 33.66 -46.08
C HIS A 8 37.98 32.21 -45.58
N LEU A 9 37.92 31.98 -44.26
CA LEU A 9 37.24 30.81 -43.71
C LEU A 9 35.78 31.23 -43.42
N GLY A 10 34.76 30.43 -43.66
CA GLY A 10 34.78 29.03 -44.09
C GLY A 10 33.41 28.43 -43.81
N GLY A 11 32.36 28.97 -44.42
CA GLY A 11 31.00 28.48 -44.23
C GLY A 11 30.92 26.99 -44.59
N THR A 12 30.48 26.16 -43.64
CA THR A 12 30.41 24.70 -43.83
C THR A 12 29.57 24.39 -45.08
N PRO A 13 30.07 23.59 -46.04
CA PRO A 13 29.35 23.35 -47.28
C PRO A 13 28.02 22.66 -47.00
N LYS A 14 26.93 23.18 -47.59
CA LYS A 14 25.54 22.70 -47.43
C LYS A 14 25.38 21.17 -47.34
N PRO A 15 26.02 20.32 -48.19
CA PRO A 15 25.91 18.86 -48.06
C PRO A 15 26.39 18.30 -46.71
N LYS A 16 27.42 18.87 -46.07
CA LYS A 16 27.86 18.43 -44.73
C LYS A 16 26.83 18.74 -43.64
N LEU A 17 26.06 19.82 -43.80
CA LEU A 17 25.00 20.19 -42.85
C LEU A 17 23.77 19.28 -42.99
N GLN A 18 23.47 18.84 -44.21
CA GLN A 18 22.36 17.93 -44.50
C GLN A 18 22.68 16.51 -44.00
N TYR A 19 23.86 15.97 -44.36
CA TYR A 19 24.36 14.69 -43.84
C TYR A 19 24.38 14.64 -42.31
N ARG A 20 24.79 15.72 -41.63
CA ARG A 20 24.79 15.79 -40.16
C ARG A 20 23.37 15.66 -39.57
N LYS A 21 22.37 16.30 -40.19
CA LYS A 21 20.97 16.17 -39.79
C LYS A 21 20.42 14.77 -40.03
N ASP A 22 20.77 14.14 -41.15
CA ASP A 22 20.31 12.79 -41.47
C ASP A 22 20.86 11.75 -40.47
N VAL A 23 22.11 11.91 -40.02
CA VAL A 23 22.71 11.09 -38.95
C VAL A 23 22.05 11.36 -37.59
N GLU A 24 21.77 12.62 -37.26
CA GLU A 24 21.08 13.02 -36.03
C GLU A 24 19.64 12.48 -35.97
N ILE A 25 18.89 12.53 -37.07
CA ILE A 25 17.55 11.94 -37.18
C ILE A 25 17.62 10.41 -37.06
N ARG A 26 18.59 9.75 -37.71
CA ARG A 26 18.72 8.29 -37.67
C ARG A 26 19.05 7.77 -36.27
N THR A 27 19.96 8.45 -35.57
CA THR A 27 20.36 8.08 -34.20
C THR A 27 19.22 8.26 -33.20
N THR A 28 18.48 9.38 -33.26
CA THR A 28 17.36 9.61 -32.34
C THR A 28 16.14 8.74 -32.65
N LEU A 29 15.92 8.33 -33.91
CA LEU A 29 14.91 7.33 -34.25
C LEU A 29 15.28 5.95 -33.72
N GLN A 30 16.58 5.58 -33.74
CA GLN A 30 17.07 4.35 -33.09
C GLN A 30 16.90 4.38 -31.57
N GLU A 31 17.22 5.51 -30.90
CA GLU A 31 16.96 5.68 -29.46
C GLU A 31 15.46 5.60 -29.12
N LEU A 32 14.60 6.24 -29.91
CA LEU A 32 13.14 6.16 -29.75
C LEU A 32 12.64 4.71 -29.91
N LEU A 33 13.10 3.99 -30.93
CA LEU A 33 12.69 2.60 -31.16
C LEU A 33 13.12 1.69 -30.01
N LEU A 34 14.37 1.83 -29.53
CA LEU A 34 14.86 1.13 -28.34
C LEU A 34 14.01 1.46 -27.10
N TYR A 35 13.66 2.74 -26.93
CA TYR A 35 12.84 3.21 -25.81
C TYR A 35 11.39 2.71 -25.87
N LEU A 36 10.79 2.62 -27.05
CA LEU A 36 9.45 2.07 -27.24
C LEU A 36 9.41 0.57 -26.89
N ILE A 37 10.43 -0.21 -27.26
CA ILE A 37 10.51 -1.62 -26.86
C ILE A 37 10.63 -1.76 -25.34
N PHE A 38 11.46 -0.93 -24.69
CA PHE A 38 11.54 -0.87 -23.23
C PHE A 38 10.19 -0.51 -22.58
N LEU A 39 9.50 0.51 -23.10
CA LEU A 39 8.20 0.92 -22.56
C LEU A 39 7.14 -0.18 -22.72
N ILE A 40 7.09 -0.85 -23.87
CA ILE A 40 6.19 -1.99 -24.10
C ILE A 40 6.51 -3.13 -23.12
N ASN A 41 7.79 -3.46 -22.90
CA ASN A 41 8.22 -4.44 -21.92
C ASN A 41 7.79 -4.05 -20.49
N LEU A 42 7.98 -2.79 -20.08
CA LEU A 42 7.56 -2.27 -18.78
C LEU A 42 6.03 -2.35 -18.62
N CYS A 43 5.25 -1.95 -19.64
CA CYS A 43 3.79 -2.09 -19.65
C CYS A 43 3.35 -3.56 -19.50
N ILE A 44 3.99 -4.49 -20.22
CA ILE A 44 3.71 -5.94 -20.11
C ILE A 44 3.99 -6.43 -18.69
N LEU A 45 5.09 -6.01 -18.06
CA LEU A 45 5.40 -6.34 -16.66
C LEU A 45 4.32 -5.80 -15.70
N THR A 46 3.94 -4.53 -15.83
CA THR A 46 2.93 -3.94 -14.93
C THR A 46 1.55 -4.56 -15.09
N PHE A 47 1.09 -4.81 -16.33
CA PHE A 47 -0.20 -5.42 -16.58
C PHE A 47 -0.21 -6.93 -16.29
N GLY A 48 0.90 -7.63 -16.51
CA GLY A 48 1.03 -9.04 -16.15
C GLY A 48 0.99 -9.30 -14.64
N MET A 49 1.42 -8.33 -13.83
CA MET A 49 1.34 -8.42 -12.37
C MET A 49 -0.04 -8.02 -11.80
N VAL A 50 -0.81 -7.17 -12.47
CA VAL A 50 -2.12 -6.68 -11.99
C VAL A 50 -3.26 -7.42 -12.70
N ASN A 51 -3.81 -8.44 -12.04
CA ASN A 51 -4.92 -9.23 -12.56
C ASN A 51 -6.28 -8.57 -12.24
N PRO A 52 -7.19 -8.36 -13.21
CA PRO A 52 -8.55 -7.84 -12.96
C PRO A 52 -9.34 -8.59 -11.87
N HIS A 53 -9.09 -9.90 -11.68
CA HIS A 53 -9.71 -10.70 -10.62
C HIS A 53 -9.35 -10.21 -9.20
N MET A 54 -8.23 -9.49 -9.01
CA MET A 54 -7.86 -8.87 -7.72
C MET A 54 -8.92 -7.87 -7.23
N TYR A 55 -9.52 -7.09 -8.14
CA TYR A 55 -10.57 -6.14 -7.79
C TYR A 55 -11.85 -6.86 -7.33
N TYR A 56 -12.30 -7.87 -8.09
CA TYR A 56 -13.50 -8.63 -7.76
C TYR A 56 -13.34 -9.43 -6.45
N LEU A 57 -12.18 -10.05 -6.23
CA LEU A 57 -11.88 -10.76 -4.98
C LEU A 57 -11.93 -9.80 -3.78
N ASN A 58 -11.24 -8.65 -3.87
CA ASN A 58 -11.31 -7.62 -2.83
C ASN A 58 -12.74 -7.11 -2.61
N LYS A 59 -13.52 -6.86 -3.68
CA LYS A 59 -14.89 -6.35 -3.58
C LYS A 59 -15.83 -7.35 -2.90
N VAL A 60 -15.76 -8.63 -3.26
CA VAL A 60 -16.60 -9.68 -2.68
C VAL A 60 -16.28 -9.90 -1.20
N MET A 61 -14.99 -9.91 -0.84
CA MET A 61 -14.58 -10.02 0.56
C MET A 61 -14.94 -8.77 1.37
N ALA A 62 -14.84 -7.57 0.77
CA ALA A 62 -15.31 -6.34 1.39
C ALA A 62 -16.82 -6.37 1.65
N SER A 63 -17.64 -6.79 0.68
CA SER A 63 -19.09 -6.91 0.92
C SER A 63 -19.44 -7.94 2.01
N LEU A 64 -18.72 -9.07 2.07
CA LEU A 64 -18.99 -10.11 3.07
C LEU A 64 -18.67 -9.65 4.50
N PHE A 65 -17.58 -8.91 4.71
CA PHE A 65 -17.11 -8.55 6.05
C PHE A 65 -17.42 -7.12 6.49
N LEU A 66 -17.77 -6.21 5.56
CA LEU A 66 -18.06 -4.81 5.88
C LEU A 66 -19.55 -4.47 5.82
N ASP A 67 -20.27 -5.04 4.84
CA ASP A 67 -21.61 -4.60 4.46
C ASP A 67 -22.72 -5.53 4.98
N THR A 68 -22.37 -6.75 5.41
CA THR A 68 -23.30 -7.68 6.07
C THR A 68 -23.78 -7.11 7.42
N SER A 69 -25.08 -7.16 7.63
CA SER A 69 -25.74 -6.67 8.85
C SER A 69 -25.79 -7.75 9.94
N VAL A 70 -25.79 -7.31 11.19
CA VAL A 70 -26.02 -8.19 12.35
C VAL A 70 -27.46 -8.75 12.28
N PRO A 71 -27.67 -10.06 12.52
CA PRO A 71 -29.00 -10.65 12.55
C PRO A 71 -29.95 -9.91 13.49
N GLY A 72 -31.09 -9.44 12.95
CA GLY A 72 -32.09 -8.66 13.68
C GLY A 72 -31.87 -7.14 13.70
N GLU A 73 -30.73 -6.63 13.24
CA GLU A 73 -30.40 -5.20 13.21
C GLU A 73 -29.85 -4.79 11.82
N GLU A 74 -30.74 -4.59 10.85
CA GLU A 74 -30.40 -4.30 9.44
C GLU A 74 -29.44 -3.12 9.22
N ARG A 75 -29.39 -2.18 10.18
CA ARG A 75 -28.55 -0.97 10.10
C ARG A 75 -27.15 -1.11 10.70
N THR A 76 -26.88 -2.18 11.46
CA THR A 76 -25.57 -2.40 12.09
C THR A 76 -24.73 -3.35 11.25
N ASN A 77 -23.70 -2.81 10.60
CA ASN A 77 -22.65 -3.53 9.88
C ASN A 77 -21.28 -3.05 10.39
N PHE A 78 -20.17 -3.60 9.88
CA PHE A 78 -18.84 -3.23 10.41
C PHE A 78 -18.55 -1.73 10.32
N ARG A 79 -18.97 -1.06 9.24
CA ARG A 79 -18.74 0.37 9.01
C ARG A 79 -19.49 1.26 10.01
N SER A 80 -20.59 0.76 10.59
CA SER A 80 -21.45 1.52 11.51
C SER A 80 -21.26 1.19 12.99
N ILE A 81 -20.29 0.33 13.35
CA ILE A 81 -19.97 -0.01 14.74
C ILE A 81 -19.53 1.25 15.51
N ARG A 82 -20.25 1.56 16.60
CA ARG A 82 -19.97 2.71 17.47
C ARG A 82 -19.71 2.34 18.93
N SER A 83 -20.16 1.16 19.37
CA SER A 83 -20.07 0.72 20.77
C SER A 83 -19.40 -0.65 20.92
N ILE A 84 -18.86 -0.93 22.12
CA ILE A 84 -18.24 -2.22 22.46
C ILE A 84 -19.27 -3.37 22.33
N THR A 85 -20.54 -3.11 22.64
CA THR A 85 -21.63 -4.07 22.47
C THR A 85 -21.87 -4.42 21.01
N ASP A 86 -21.87 -3.43 20.10
CA ASP A 86 -22.06 -3.67 18.66
C ASP A 86 -20.85 -4.41 18.07
N PHE A 87 -19.64 -4.10 18.55
CA PHE A 87 -18.43 -4.83 18.17
C PHE A 87 -18.52 -6.32 18.55
N TRP A 88 -18.97 -6.66 19.76
CA TRP A 88 -19.18 -8.05 20.15
C TRP A 88 -20.32 -8.73 19.39
N LYS A 89 -21.43 -8.04 19.10
CA LYS A 89 -22.50 -8.55 18.22
C LYS A 89 -21.96 -8.89 16.83
N PHE A 90 -21.15 -8.01 16.23
CA PHE A 90 -20.49 -8.23 14.95
C PHE A 90 -19.57 -9.47 14.98
N MET A 91 -18.74 -9.58 16.03
CA MET A 91 -17.80 -10.71 16.20
C MET A 91 -18.53 -12.05 16.37
N GLU A 92 -19.62 -12.10 17.13
CA GLU A 92 -20.37 -13.34 17.40
C GLU A 92 -21.35 -13.74 16.29
N GLY A 93 -21.78 -12.80 15.44
CA GLY A 93 -22.67 -13.01 14.30
C GLY A 93 -21.95 -12.92 12.94
N PRO A 94 -22.08 -11.80 12.18
CA PRO A 94 -21.62 -11.69 10.80
C PRO A 94 -20.16 -12.10 10.56
N PHE A 95 -19.25 -11.79 11.48
CA PHE A 95 -17.84 -12.16 11.34
C PHE A 95 -17.63 -13.68 11.45
N LEU A 96 -18.28 -14.32 12.43
CA LEU A 96 -18.21 -15.77 12.65
C LEU A 96 -18.87 -16.52 11.49
N GLU A 97 -20.03 -16.05 11.03
CA GLU A 97 -20.76 -16.65 9.90
C GLU A 97 -20.02 -16.44 8.57
N GLY A 98 -19.38 -15.29 8.36
CA GLY A 98 -18.54 -15.02 7.19
C GLY A 98 -17.28 -15.88 7.10
N LEU A 99 -16.69 -16.28 8.23
CA LEU A 99 -15.48 -17.12 8.28
C LEU A 99 -15.74 -18.63 8.17
N TYR A 100 -16.83 -19.12 8.77
CA TYR A 100 -17.11 -20.56 8.92
C TYR A 100 -18.42 -20.94 8.22
N TRP A 101 -18.24 -21.46 7.01
CA TRP A 101 -19.29 -21.99 6.14
C TRP A 101 -19.29 -23.51 6.32
N ASP A 102 -20.35 -24.04 6.94
CA ASP A 102 -20.43 -25.45 7.33
C ASP A 102 -21.29 -26.27 6.34
N SER A 103 -22.24 -25.62 5.65
CA SER A 103 -23.16 -26.24 4.70
C SER A 103 -23.11 -25.59 3.31
N TRP A 104 -23.47 -26.35 2.29
CA TRP A 104 -23.85 -25.84 0.98
C TRP A 104 -25.18 -25.07 1.01
N TYR A 105 -25.51 -24.40 -0.09
CA TYR A 105 -26.78 -23.68 -0.28
C TYR A 105 -28.04 -24.57 -0.17
N ASN A 106 -27.89 -25.88 -0.33
CA ASN A 106 -28.95 -26.88 -0.20
C ASN A 106 -29.00 -27.55 1.19
N SER A 107 -28.29 -26.99 2.18
CA SER A 107 -28.16 -27.51 3.54
C SER A 107 -27.49 -28.89 3.67
N ASN A 108 -26.90 -29.43 2.60
CA ASN A 108 -25.98 -30.56 2.73
C ASN A 108 -24.68 -30.07 3.37
N ASP A 109 -24.10 -30.86 4.26
CA ASP A 109 -22.78 -30.57 4.83
C ASP A 109 -21.74 -30.37 3.73
N LEU A 110 -20.87 -29.38 3.89
CA LEU A 110 -19.65 -29.30 3.10
C LEU A 110 -18.80 -30.54 3.42
N TYR A 111 -18.30 -31.22 2.38
CA TYR A 111 -17.48 -32.44 2.49
C TYR A 111 -16.43 -32.33 3.59
N ASP A 112 -16.06 -33.47 4.21
CA ASP A 112 -15.10 -33.56 5.32
C ASP A 112 -13.72 -32.95 4.98
N LEU A 113 -13.62 -31.62 5.17
CA LEU A 113 -12.68 -30.74 4.46
C LEU A 113 -11.37 -30.55 5.22
N LYS A 114 -10.85 -31.62 5.84
CA LYS A 114 -9.58 -31.63 6.59
C LYS A 114 -9.41 -30.42 7.52
N ASN A 115 -10.46 -30.06 8.25
CA ASN A 115 -10.51 -28.90 9.17
C ASN A 115 -10.11 -27.56 8.52
N THR A 116 -10.51 -27.31 7.26
CA THR A 116 -10.29 -26.02 6.57
C THR A 116 -11.61 -25.43 6.06
N SER A 117 -11.98 -24.24 6.55
CA SER A 117 -13.17 -23.54 6.06
C SER A 117 -12.93 -22.92 4.68
N ARG A 118 -14.00 -22.87 3.88
CA ARG A 118 -13.99 -22.27 2.55
C ARG A 118 -15.05 -21.20 2.42
N ILE A 119 -14.62 -19.95 2.23
CA ILE A 119 -15.49 -18.79 2.08
C ILE A 119 -15.95 -18.71 0.62
N TYR A 120 -17.27 -18.61 0.40
CA TYR A 120 -17.89 -18.75 -0.93
C TYR A 120 -17.44 -20.02 -1.68
N TYR A 121 -17.21 -21.12 -0.94
CA TYR A 121 -16.82 -22.46 -1.46
C TYR A 121 -15.44 -22.56 -2.17
N GLU A 122 -14.91 -21.46 -2.71
CA GLU A 122 -13.65 -21.41 -3.48
C GLU A 122 -12.44 -20.88 -2.68
N ASN A 123 -12.66 -19.99 -1.71
CA ASN A 123 -11.58 -19.27 -1.04
C ASN A 123 -11.20 -19.97 0.26
N ILE A 124 -9.99 -20.54 0.32
CA ILE A 124 -9.52 -21.32 1.46
C ILE A 124 -9.00 -20.38 2.54
N LEU A 125 -9.46 -20.54 3.79
CA LEU A 125 -8.89 -19.84 4.95
C LEU A 125 -7.49 -20.40 5.28
N LEU A 126 -6.48 -19.53 5.29
CA LEU A 126 -5.10 -19.93 5.60
C LEU A 126 -4.80 -19.76 7.10
N GLY A 127 -4.45 -20.88 7.75
CA GLY A 127 -4.12 -20.90 9.18
C GLY A 127 -5.38 -20.71 10.04
N VAL A 128 -5.25 -19.91 11.09
CA VAL A 128 -6.38 -19.42 11.89
C VAL A 128 -6.34 -17.89 12.00
N PRO A 129 -7.49 -17.19 12.05
CA PRO A 129 -7.53 -15.75 12.29
C PRO A 129 -6.90 -15.35 13.63
N ARG A 130 -6.33 -14.14 13.69
CA ARG A 130 -5.71 -13.54 14.88
C ARG A 130 -6.40 -12.24 15.23
N VAL A 131 -6.80 -12.10 16.49
CA VAL A 131 -7.26 -10.83 17.05
C VAL A 131 -6.16 -10.28 17.97
N ARG A 132 -5.85 -8.99 17.85
CA ARG A 132 -4.78 -8.31 18.59
C ARG A 132 -5.25 -6.98 19.14
N GLN A 133 -5.03 -6.73 20.43
CA GLN A 133 -5.45 -5.53 21.14
C GLN A 133 -4.25 -4.76 21.70
N LEU A 134 -4.31 -3.44 21.58
CA LEU A 134 -3.41 -2.53 22.31
C LEU A 134 -4.18 -1.78 23.40
N LYS A 135 -3.54 -1.66 24.57
CA LYS A 135 -4.06 -1.01 25.77
C LYS A 135 -3.11 0.09 26.24
N VAL A 136 -3.63 1.06 26.97
CA VAL A 136 -2.89 2.15 27.60
C VAL A 136 -2.93 2.02 29.11
N ARG A 137 -1.81 2.31 29.78
CA ARG A 137 -1.68 2.21 31.24
C ARG A 137 -2.65 3.14 31.97
N ASN A 138 -3.06 2.72 33.16
CA ASN A 138 -3.89 3.53 34.04
C ASN A 138 -3.16 4.82 34.47
N ASN A 139 -3.93 5.89 34.67
CA ASN A 139 -3.47 7.22 35.07
C ASN A 139 -2.32 7.78 34.22
N THR A 140 -2.46 7.64 32.91
CA THR A 140 -1.54 8.21 31.91
C THR A 140 -1.84 9.67 31.56
N CYS A 141 -3.04 10.17 31.88
CA CYS A 141 -3.42 11.57 31.69
C CYS A 141 -3.41 12.35 33.02
N LYS A 142 -3.25 13.68 32.94
CA LYS A 142 -3.34 14.58 34.11
C LYS A 142 -4.76 15.14 34.24
N VAL A 143 -5.52 14.66 35.21
CA VAL A 143 -6.84 15.21 35.56
C VAL A 143 -6.67 16.49 36.38
N TYR A 144 -7.37 17.56 36.00
CA TYR A 144 -7.37 18.83 36.72
C TYR A 144 -7.91 18.66 38.14
N SER A 145 -7.30 19.34 39.13
CA SER A 145 -7.50 19.08 40.56
C SER A 145 -8.96 19.10 41.00
N SER A 146 -9.75 20.07 40.52
CA SER A 146 -11.18 20.17 40.86
C SER A 146 -12.05 18.99 40.39
N PHE A 147 -11.57 18.17 39.44
CA PHE A 147 -12.29 16.99 38.92
C PHE A 147 -11.70 15.66 39.40
N GLN A 148 -10.65 15.66 40.22
CA GLN A 148 -10.02 14.42 40.71
C GLN A 148 -10.94 13.59 41.61
N SER A 149 -11.86 14.23 42.34
CA SER A 149 -12.91 13.53 43.12
C SER A 149 -13.97 12.83 42.26
N LEU A 150 -14.08 13.19 40.98
CA LEU A 150 -15.04 12.63 40.03
C LEU A 150 -14.42 11.60 39.08
N MET A 151 -13.09 11.58 38.92
CA MET A 151 -12.37 10.65 38.04
C MET A 151 -11.09 10.11 38.68
N ASN A 152 -11.18 8.91 39.26
CA ASN A 152 -10.04 8.18 39.82
C ASN A 152 -9.11 7.55 38.75
N GLU A 153 -9.62 7.39 37.52
CA GLU A 153 -8.91 6.71 36.42
C GLU A 153 -8.94 7.51 35.12
N CYS A 154 -7.77 7.74 34.53
CA CYS A 154 -7.64 8.36 33.21
C CYS A 154 -6.70 7.62 32.27
N TYR A 155 -7.13 7.49 31.01
CA TYR A 155 -6.38 6.86 29.92
C TYR A 155 -6.18 7.88 28.80
N ASP A 156 -4.94 8.26 28.52
CA ASP A 156 -4.60 9.19 27.44
C ASP A 156 -4.74 8.53 26.05
N LYS A 157 -4.46 9.26 24.97
CA LYS A 157 -4.28 8.71 23.62
C LYS A 157 -3.13 7.69 23.58
N TYR A 158 -3.20 6.78 22.61
CA TYR A 158 -2.12 5.81 22.42
C TYR A 158 -0.82 6.52 22.06
N THR A 159 0.23 6.21 22.82
CA THR A 159 1.62 6.50 22.44
C THR A 159 2.48 5.31 22.87
N SER A 160 3.62 5.11 22.20
CA SER A 160 4.61 4.09 22.61
C SER A 160 5.10 4.23 24.05
N LYS A 161 4.94 5.39 24.70
CA LYS A 161 5.31 5.60 26.10
C LYS A 161 4.19 5.19 27.06
N ASN A 162 2.94 5.31 26.62
CA ASN A 162 1.74 5.09 27.44
C ASN A 162 1.16 3.67 27.28
N GLU A 163 1.65 2.90 26.30
CA GLU A 163 1.32 1.49 26.07
C GLU A 163 1.46 0.64 27.35
N ASP A 164 0.48 -0.25 27.58
CA ASP A 164 0.46 -1.16 28.71
C ASP A 164 1.07 -2.51 28.35
N LEU A 165 2.07 -2.92 29.14
CA LEU A 165 2.85 -4.14 28.98
C LEU A 165 2.55 -5.17 30.08
N SER A 166 1.59 -4.89 30.97
CA SER A 166 1.30 -5.71 32.15
C SER A 166 0.13 -6.69 31.94
N ASP A 167 0.24 -7.89 32.52
CA ASP A 167 -0.80 -8.91 32.39
C ASP A 167 -2.11 -8.48 33.09
N PHE A 168 -3.25 -8.62 32.39
CA PHE A 168 -4.56 -8.14 32.86
C PHE A 168 -5.60 -9.27 32.96
N GLY A 169 -6.78 -8.98 33.56
CA GLY A 169 -7.88 -9.93 33.64
C GLY A 169 -7.52 -11.26 34.31
N LEU A 170 -7.77 -12.39 33.64
CA LEU A 170 -7.60 -13.74 34.20
C LEU A 170 -6.14 -14.19 34.39
N LYS A 171 -5.16 -13.58 33.69
CA LYS A 171 -3.70 -13.83 33.78
C LYS A 171 -3.18 -15.27 33.57
N SER A 172 -4.03 -16.29 33.58
CA SER A 172 -3.67 -17.67 33.29
C SER A 172 -3.20 -17.80 31.83
N ASP A 173 -4.09 -17.43 30.91
CA ASP A 173 -3.98 -17.79 29.51
C ASP A 173 -3.17 -16.75 28.71
N SER A 174 -2.71 -17.15 27.54
CA SER A 174 -1.84 -16.31 26.68
C SER A 174 -2.51 -15.03 26.19
N GLU A 175 -3.83 -15.06 26.08
CA GLU A 175 -4.74 -14.01 25.64
C GLU A 175 -4.75 -12.78 26.55
N TRP A 176 -4.27 -12.96 27.79
CA TRP A 176 -4.24 -11.96 28.86
C TRP A 176 -2.83 -11.41 29.13
N LYS A 177 -1.82 -11.98 28.45
CA LYS A 177 -0.40 -11.64 28.60
C LYS A 177 0.08 -10.77 27.46
N TYR A 178 0.98 -9.83 27.74
CA TYR A 178 1.49 -8.94 26.71
C TYR A 178 2.48 -9.67 25.78
N SER A 179 2.19 -9.70 24.48
CA SER A 179 3.10 -10.23 23.46
C SER A 179 4.00 -9.13 22.92
N THR A 180 5.32 -9.32 23.03
CA THR A 180 6.32 -8.36 22.55
C THR A 180 6.32 -8.26 21.03
N PRO A 181 6.43 -7.05 20.45
CA PRO A 181 6.42 -6.86 19.00
C PRO A 181 7.61 -7.56 18.34
N ASN A 182 7.35 -8.26 17.24
CA ASN A 182 8.43 -8.78 16.39
C ASN A 182 9.15 -7.60 15.70
N ARG A 183 10.49 -7.59 15.74
CA ARG A 183 11.32 -6.46 15.28
C ARG A 183 11.17 -6.15 13.79
N SER A 184 10.78 -7.13 12.97
CA SER A 184 10.61 -6.98 11.53
C SER A 184 9.30 -6.31 11.13
N SER A 185 8.26 -6.33 11.97
CA SER A 185 6.91 -5.95 11.53
C SER A 185 6.71 -4.43 11.46
N PRO A 186 6.08 -3.90 10.38
CA PRO A 186 5.79 -2.48 10.25
C PRO A 186 4.76 -2.00 11.27
N TRP A 187 4.79 -0.70 11.56
CA TRP A 187 3.76 -0.03 12.35
C TRP A 187 2.52 0.21 11.48
N HIS A 188 1.34 0.10 12.08
CA HIS A 188 0.08 0.39 11.39
C HIS A 188 -0.27 1.87 11.54
N TRP A 189 -0.49 2.54 10.41
CA TRP A 189 -0.99 3.92 10.37
C TRP A 189 -2.51 3.86 10.35
N GLY A 190 -3.14 4.21 11.48
CA GLY A 190 -4.59 4.30 11.61
C GLY A 190 -5.10 5.74 11.42
N PHE A 191 -6.38 5.96 11.66
CA PHE A 191 -6.99 7.30 11.59
C PHE A 191 -6.60 8.18 12.78
N VAL A 192 -6.58 7.61 14.01
CA VAL A 192 -6.34 8.37 15.25
C VAL A 192 -4.87 8.33 15.67
N GLY A 193 -4.12 7.31 15.24
CA GLY A 193 -2.74 7.13 15.68
C GLY A 193 -1.95 6.06 14.93
N ILE A 194 -0.66 5.98 15.28
CA ILE A 194 0.29 5.01 14.72
C ILE A 194 0.55 3.93 15.77
N TYR A 195 0.25 2.68 15.41
CA TYR A 195 0.20 1.54 16.32
C TYR A 195 1.33 0.53 16.07
N ARG A 196 1.90 -0.02 17.15
CA ARG A 196 2.97 -1.04 17.06
C ARG A 196 2.40 -2.44 16.85
N ASN A 197 3.25 -3.40 16.44
CA ASN A 197 2.84 -4.79 16.22
C ASN A 197 2.98 -5.70 17.46
N GLY A 198 2.80 -5.13 18.66
CA GLY A 198 2.72 -5.87 19.93
C GLY A 198 1.28 -5.95 20.43
N GLY A 199 1.11 -6.32 21.70
CA GLY A 199 -0.16 -6.28 22.41
C GLY A 199 -0.64 -7.63 22.91
N TYR A 200 -1.89 -7.67 23.34
CA TYR A 200 -2.58 -8.87 23.81
C TYR A 200 -3.19 -9.56 22.60
N ILE A 201 -2.88 -10.84 22.40
CA ILE A 201 -3.16 -11.56 21.15
C ILE A 201 -3.91 -12.84 21.47
N PHE A 202 -4.97 -13.11 20.72
CA PHE A 202 -5.61 -14.42 20.71
C PHE A 202 -5.84 -14.90 19.28
N THR A 203 -5.68 -16.21 19.06
CA THR A 203 -6.07 -16.87 17.83
C THR A 203 -7.44 -17.51 17.97
N LEU A 204 -8.19 -17.54 16.87
CA LEU A 204 -9.42 -18.30 16.73
C LEU A 204 -9.12 -19.81 16.55
N SER A 205 -10.13 -20.66 16.65
CA SER A 205 -10.02 -22.07 16.28
C SER A 205 -10.36 -22.28 14.80
N LYS A 206 -10.16 -23.49 14.28
CA LYS A 206 -10.75 -23.95 13.01
C LYS A 206 -12.24 -24.28 13.15
N SER A 207 -12.70 -24.57 14.36
CA SER A 207 -14.12 -24.85 14.66
C SER A 207 -14.90 -23.57 14.98
N LYS A 208 -16.10 -23.46 14.40
CA LYS A 208 -17.06 -22.38 14.64
C LYS A 208 -17.60 -22.40 16.07
N SER A 209 -17.89 -23.58 16.61
CA SER A 209 -18.46 -23.73 17.97
C SER A 209 -17.45 -23.36 19.05
N GLU A 210 -16.20 -23.82 18.92
CA GLU A 210 -15.10 -23.46 19.83
C GLU A 210 -14.82 -21.95 19.79
N THR A 211 -14.79 -21.37 18.59
CA THR A 211 -14.57 -19.93 18.40
C THR A 211 -15.70 -19.11 19.04
N ARG A 212 -16.95 -19.53 18.89
CA ARG A 212 -18.11 -18.89 19.54
C ARG A 212 -18.00 -18.94 21.06
N SER A 213 -17.68 -20.10 21.64
CA SER A 213 -17.45 -20.26 23.07
C SER A 213 -16.29 -19.37 23.57
N LYS A 214 -15.22 -19.24 22.78
CA LYS A 214 -14.10 -18.35 23.09
C LYS A 214 -14.50 -16.87 23.11
N PHE A 215 -15.30 -16.40 22.15
CA PHE A 215 -15.83 -15.04 22.16
C PHE A 215 -16.71 -14.77 23.39
N ILE A 216 -17.64 -15.67 23.71
CA ILE A 216 -18.50 -15.55 24.89
C ILE A 216 -17.65 -15.46 26.17
N ASN A 217 -16.63 -16.30 26.31
CA ASN A 217 -15.72 -16.28 27.46
C ASN A 217 -14.94 -14.94 27.56
N LEU A 218 -14.39 -14.44 26.45
CA LEU A 218 -13.67 -13.17 26.41
C LEU A 218 -14.58 -11.95 26.67
N ARG A 219 -15.84 -12.01 26.24
CA ARG A 219 -16.85 -10.99 26.52
C ARG A 219 -17.24 -10.97 28.00
N LEU A 220 -17.54 -12.13 28.59
CA LEU A 220 -17.88 -12.25 30.01
C LEU A 220 -16.76 -11.76 30.93
N ASN A 221 -15.50 -12.04 30.57
CA ASN A 221 -14.32 -11.56 31.31
C ASN A 221 -13.85 -10.15 30.91
N SER A 222 -14.64 -9.40 30.13
CA SER A 222 -14.35 -8.00 29.77
C SER A 222 -12.97 -7.78 29.14
N TRP A 223 -12.56 -8.61 28.17
CA TRP A 223 -11.26 -8.47 27.48
C TRP A 223 -11.09 -7.07 26.83
N ILE A 224 -12.18 -6.51 26.29
CA ILE A 224 -12.25 -5.11 25.83
C ILE A 224 -12.63 -4.21 27.01
N THR A 225 -11.70 -3.34 27.42
CA THR A 225 -11.85 -2.39 28.54
C THR A 225 -11.73 -0.93 28.06
N ARG A 226 -12.08 0.05 28.91
CA ARG A 226 -11.91 1.51 28.66
C ARG A 226 -10.47 1.92 28.28
N SER A 227 -9.48 1.14 28.71
CA SER A 227 -8.05 1.31 28.39
C SER A 227 -7.64 0.83 26.99
N THR A 228 -8.52 0.15 26.25
CA THR A 228 -8.28 -0.28 24.87
C THR A 228 -8.12 0.93 23.96
N ARG A 229 -7.21 0.85 22.98
CA ARG A 229 -7.04 1.90 21.96
C ARG A 229 -7.20 1.42 20.53
N VAL A 230 -6.89 0.16 20.25
CA VAL A 230 -7.18 -0.43 18.94
C VAL A 230 -7.29 -1.94 19.07
N ILE A 231 -8.16 -2.53 18.25
CA ILE A 231 -8.27 -3.96 18.01
C ILE A 231 -8.06 -4.20 16.51
N PHE A 232 -7.16 -5.13 16.19
CA PHE A 232 -6.92 -5.63 14.85
C PHE A 232 -7.48 -7.05 14.73
N ILE A 233 -8.13 -7.34 13.62
CA ILE A 233 -8.57 -8.68 13.23
C ILE A 233 -7.85 -8.99 11.92
N ASP A 234 -6.84 -9.86 12.01
CA ASP A 234 -5.97 -10.24 10.90
C ASP A 234 -6.28 -11.68 10.45
N PHE A 235 -6.55 -11.87 9.17
CA PHE A 235 -6.65 -13.19 8.54
C PHE A 235 -6.30 -13.13 7.05
N SER A 236 -6.17 -14.30 6.45
CA SER A 236 -5.65 -14.44 5.08
C SER A 236 -6.34 -15.60 4.39
N LEU A 237 -6.74 -15.36 3.14
CA LEU A 237 -7.44 -16.30 2.28
C LEU A 237 -6.57 -16.61 1.05
N TYR A 238 -6.76 -17.78 0.46
CA TYR A 238 -6.18 -18.15 -0.82
C TYR A 238 -7.26 -18.64 -1.78
N ASN A 239 -7.38 -17.99 -2.94
CA ASN A 239 -8.21 -18.48 -4.03
C ASN A 239 -7.34 -19.32 -4.99
N ALA A 240 -7.63 -20.62 -5.05
CA ALA A 240 -6.88 -21.56 -5.87
C ALA A 240 -7.16 -21.41 -7.38
N ASN A 241 -8.35 -20.94 -7.76
CA ASN A 241 -8.78 -20.84 -9.16
C ASN A 241 -7.99 -19.76 -9.93
N VAL A 242 -7.65 -18.65 -9.26
CA VAL A 242 -6.89 -17.52 -9.85
C VAL A 242 -5.48 -17.34 -9.27
N ASN A 243 -5.06 -18.22 -8.34
CA ASN A 243 -3.77 -18.14 -7.62
C ASN A 243 -3.52 -16.74 -7.01
N LEU A 244 -4.47 -16.28 -6.18
CA LEU A 244 -4.40 -15.00 -5.47
C LEU A 244 -4.56 -15.20 -3.96
N PHE A 245 -3.73 -14.51 -3.19
CA PHE A 245 -3.86 -14.40 -1.74
C PHE A 245 -4.63 -13.12 -1.42
N CYS A 246 -5.67 -13.19 -0.60
CA CYS A 246 -6.38 -12.02 -0.08
C CYS A 246 -6.05 -11.88 1.41
N ILE A 247 -5.25 -10.88 1.76
CA ILE A 247 -4.91 -10.55 3.15
C ILE A 247 -5.90 -9.51 3.64
N ILE A 248 -6.56 -9.78 4.76
CA ILE A 248 -7.62 -8.96 5.32
C ILE A 248 -7.20 -8.50 6.71
N ARG A 249 -7.25 -7.19 6.93
CA ARG A 249 -7.09 -6.54 8.24
C ARG A 249 -8.30 -5.66 8.48
N LEU A 250 -9.10 -6.01 9.47
CA LEU A 250 -10.14 -5.13 10.01
C LEU A 250 -9.60 -4.46 11.28
N VAL A 251 -9.91 -3.18 11.46
CA VAL A 251 -9.39 -2.35 12.56
C VAL A 251 -10.55 -1.64 13.24
N ALA A 252 -10.61 -1.71 14.57
CA ALA A 252 -11.50 -0.93 15.40
C ALA A 252 -10.65 -0.06 16.33
N GLU A 253 -10.60 1.24 16.08
CA GLU A 253 -9.89 2.23 16.90
C GLU A 253 -10.83 2.82 17.96
N PHE A 254 -10.31 2.95 19.17
CA PHE A 254 -11.03 3.46 20.34
C PHE A 254 -10.35 4.78 20.74
N PRO A 255 -10.78 5.93 20.20
CA PRO A 255 -10.17 7.21 20.55
C PRO A 255 -10.36 7.53 22.04
N ALA A 256 -9.50 8.37 22.60
CA ALA A 256 -9.54 8.71 24.03
C ALA A 256 -10.83 9.43 24.46
N THR A 257 -11.57 9.99 23.49
CA THR A 257 -12.92 10.55 23.63
C THR A 257 -14.02 9.51 23.87
N GLY A 258 -13.73 8.23 23.65
CA GLY A 258 -14.74 7.16 23.61
C GLY A 258 -15.36 6.97 22.23
N GLY A 259 -16.25 5.97 22.12
CA GLY A 259 -16.76 5.47 20.84
C GLY A 259 -15.80 4.51 20.13
N ILE A 260 -16.15 4.14 18.90
CA ILE A 260 -15.34 3.28 18.02
C ILE A 260 -15.31 3.91 16.63
N LEU A 261 -14.14 3.89 15.98
CA LEU A 261 -13.93 4.21 14.57
C LEU A 261 -13.39 2.98 13.86
N THR A 262 -14.09 2.50 12.83
CA THR A 262 -13.68 1.30 12.09
C THR A 262 -12.97 1.64 10.79
N SER A 263 -11.89 0.93 10.49
CA SER A 263 -11.18 0.99 9.20
C SER A 263 -10.78 -0.42 8.74
N TRP A 264 -10.40 -0.57 7.47
CA TRP A 264 -10.18 -1.89 6.87
C TRP A 264 -9.14 -1.83 5.74
N GLN A 265 -8.44 -2.94 5.53
CA GLN A 265 -7.48 -3.13 4.45
C GLN A 265 -7.69 -4.52 3.82
N PHE A 266 -7.94 -4.55 2.51
CA PHE A 266 -8.09 -5.76 1.70
C PHE A 266 -7.01 -5.76 0.62
N TYR A 267 -6.04 -6.66 0.73
CA TYR A 267 -4.91 -6.74 -0.18
C TYR A 267 -4.92 -8.06 -0.95
N SER A 268 -5.24 -7.99 -2.24
CA SER A 268 -5.06 -9.11 -3.17
C SER A 268 -3.65 -9.10 -3.75
N VAL A 269 -2.89 -10.18 -3.54
CA VAL A 269 -1.46 -10.27 -3.87
C VAL A 269 -1.15 -11.62 -4.49
N LYS A 270 -0.34 -11.65 -5.56
CA LYS A 270 0.15 -12.89 -6.18
C LYS A 270 1.51 -13.30 -5.59
N LEU A 271 1.50 -13.99 -4.45
CA LEU A 271 2.73 -14.44 -3.78
C LEU A 271 3.41 -15.61 -4.52
N LEU A 272 2.64 -16.50 -5.14
CA LEU A 272 3.14 -17.62 -5.94
C LEU A 272 3.32 -17.17 -7.39
N ARG A 273 4.54 -16.75 -7.73
CA ARG A 273 4.83 -16.06 -8.99
C ARG A 273 4.96 -16.99 -10.20
N TYR A 274 5.73 -18.07 -10.13
CA TYR A 274 6.09 -18.90 -11.28
C TYR A 274 5.28 -20.21 -11.34
N VAL A 275 4.00 -20.11 -11.68
CA VAL A 275 3.09 -21.28 -11.72
C VAL A 275 2.57 -21.56 -13.13
N SER A 276 2.09 -20.54 -13.84
CA SER A 276 1.54 -20.67 -15.19
C SER A 276 2.60 -20.46 -16.27
N ASN A 277 2.39 -20.99 -17.48
CA ASN A 277 3.20 -20.69 -18.66
C ASN A 277 3.28 -19.17 -18.94
N TYR A 278 2.20 -18.43 -18.65
CA TYR A 278 2.19 -16.97 -18.75
C TYR A 278 3.14 -16.30 -17.73
N ASP A 279 3.34 -16.92 -16.57
CA ASP A 279 4.25 -16.39 -15.55
C ASP A 279 5.72 -16.56 -15.95
N TYR A 280 6.05 -17.65 -16.63
CA TYR A 280 7.38 -17.84 -17.24
C TYR A 280 7.64 -16.83 -18.37
N PHE A 281 6.61 -16.43 -19.10
CA PHE A 281 6.71 -15.32 -20.06
C PHE A 281 6.98 -13.97 -19.36
N ILE A 282 6.29 -13.67 -18.25
CA ILE A 282 6.59 -12.49 -17.42
C ILE A 282 8.04 -12.55 -16.90
N ALA A 283 8.53 -13.71 -16.44
CA ALA A 283 9.91 -13.87 -15.99
C ALA A 283 10.94 -13.55 -17.09
N SER A 284 10.67 -13.95 -18.33
CA SER A 284 11.48 -13.58 -19.50
C SER A 284 11.47 -12.06 -19.75
N CYS A 285 10.32 -11.41 -19.57
CA CYS A 285 10.22 -9.95 -19.59
C CYS A 285 11.00 -9.27 -18.44
N GLU A 286 11.06 -9.85 -17.23
CA GLU A 286 11.86 -9.33 -16.10
C GLU A 286 13.37 -9.37 -16.43
N ILE A 287 13.85 -10.47 -17.02
CA ILE A 287 15.25 -10.61 -17.48
C ILE A 287 15.55 -9.56 -18.56
N THR A 288 14.63 -9.38 -19.50
CA THR A 288 14.75 -8.38 -20.58
C THR A 288 14.80 -6.95 -20.02
N PHE A 289 14.00 -6.63 -19.00
CA PHE A 289 14.03 -5.35 -18.29
C PHE A 289 15.39 -5.09 -17.62
N CYS A 290 15.97 -6.09 -16.96
CA CYS A 290 17.31 -6.00 -16.38
C CYS A 290 18.39 -5.70 -17.43
N ILE A 291 18.30 -6.31 -18.62
CA ILE A 291 19.20 -6.02 -19.75
C ILE A 291 19.06 -4.56 -20.21
N PHE A 292 17.82 -4.07 -20.37
CA PHE A 292 17.58 -2.65 -20.72
C PHE A 292 18.14 -1.68 -19.67
N LEU A 293 18.02 -1.99 -18.38
CA LEU A 293 18.57 -1.15 -17.32
C LEU A 293 20.10 -1.04 -17.42
N ILE A 294 20.80 -2.12 -17.73
CA ILE A 294 22.26 -2.10 -17.95
C ILE A 294 22.61 -1.22 -19.15
N VAL A 295 21.88 -1.36 -20.28
CA VAL A 295 22.08 -0.56 -21.49
C VAL A 295 21.86 0.94 -21.23
N PHE A 296 20.76 1.32 -20.55
CA PHE A 296 20.52 2.73 -20.22
C PHE A 296 21.52 3.27 -19.20
N THR A 297 22.00 2.44 -18.27
CA THR A 297 23.06 2.83 -17.32
C THR A 297 24.37 3.13 -18.03
N THR A 298 24.79 2.32 -19.01
CA THR A 298 26.02 2.62 -19.77
C THR A 298 25.86 3.86 -20.65
N GLN A 299 24.70 4.07 -21.27
CA GLN A 299 24.39 5.29 -22.04
C GLN A 299 24.42 6.56 -21.17
N GLU A 300 23.79 6.58 -20.00
CA GLU A 300 23.82 7.76 -19.12
C GLU A 300 25.22 8.02 -18.53
N ILE A 301 25.98 6.98 -18.19
CA ILE A 301 27.37 7.15 -17.76
C ILE A 301 28.24 7.76 -18.88
N GLN A 302 28.01 7.40 -20.14
CA GLN A 302 28.71 8.01 -21.29
C GLN A 302 28.32 9.49 -21.44
N LYS A 303 27.02 9.81 -21.44
CA LYS A 303 26.52 11.21 -21.51
C LYS A 303 27.08 12.07 -20.37
N MET A 304 27.08 11.57 -19.13
CA MET A 304 27.65 12.30 -17.98
C MET A 304 29.15 12.54 -18.12
N ARG A 305 29.92 11.59 -18.69
CA ARG A 305 31.36 11.75 -18.93
C ARG A 305 31.67 12.78 -20.01
N GLU A 306 30.86 12.84 -21.07
CA GLU A 306 31.03 13.76 -22.20
C GLU A 306 30.58 15.18 -21.85
N PHE A 307 29.34 15.35 -21.38
CA PHE A 307 28.73 16.67 -21.13
C PHE A 307 29.07 17.26 -19.75
N LYS A 308 29.54 16.46 -18.79
CA LYS A 308 29.96 16.88 -17.43
C LYS A 308 28.94 17.81 -16.76
N SER A 309 29.29 19.07 -16.50
CA SER A 309 28.41 20.05 -15.85
C SER A 309 27.22 20.49 -16.72
N ALA A 310 27.39 20.53 -18.06
CA ALA A 310 26.32 20.90 -18.98
C ALA A 310 25.16 19.88 -18.97
N TYR A 311 25.43 18.62 -18.60
CA TYR A 311 24.41 17.59 -18.45
C TYR A 311 23.28 17.99 -17.50
N PHE A 312 23.62 18.62 -16.36
CA PHE A 312 22.68 18.95 -15.28
C PHE A 312 21.81 20.19 -15.56
N GLN A 313 22.03 20.89 -16.68
CA GLN A 313 21.20 22.03 -17.09
C GLN A 313 19.90 21.61 -17.81
N SER A 314 19.82 20.35 -18.29
CA SER A 314 18.66 19.84 -19.01
C SER A 314 17.67 19.12 -18.09
N ILE A 315 16.42 19.57 -18.06
CA ILE A 315 15.31 18.94 -17.33
C ILE A 315 15.09 17.48 -17.79
N TRP A 316 15.29 17.21 -19.08
CA TRP A 316 15.14 15.85 -19.62
C TRP A 316 16.19 14.88 -19.09
N ASN A 317 17.41 15.36 -18.82
CA ASN A 317 18.49 14.54 -18.27
C ASN A 317 18.21 14.21 -16.79
N TRP A 318 17.66 15.17 -16.03
CA TRP A 318 17.16 14.92 -14.68
C TRP A 318 16.02 13.88 -14.65
N LEU A 319 15.11 13.92 -15.62
CA LEU A 319 14.05 12.92 -15.75
C LEU A 319 14.61 11.53 -16.11
N GLU A 320 15.62 11.46 -16.99
CA GLU A 320 16.31 10.20 -17.31
C GLU A 320 17.04 9.60 -16.09
N LEU A 321 17.73 10.44 -15.31
CA LEU A 321 18.39 10.03 -14.06
C LEU A 321 17.37 9.57 -13.02
N LEU A 322 16.27 10.30 -12.83
CA LEU A 322 15.19 9.93 -11.90
C LEU A 322 14.57 8.57 -12.28
N LEU A 323 14.24 8.37 -13.56
CA LEU A 323 13.67 7.11 -14.04
C LEU A 323 14.64 5.94 -13.82
N LEU A 324 15.94 6.14 -14.07
CA LEU A 324 16.97 5.13 -13.84
C LEU A 324 17.09 4.77 -12.35
N VAL A 325 17.12 5.76 -11.45
CA VAL A 325 17.11 5.53 -9.99
C VAL A 325 15.85 4.76 -9.55
N LEU A 326 14.67 5.15 -10.04
CA LEU A 326 13.41 4.45 -9.74
C LEU A 326 13.42 2.99 -10.22
N CYS A 327 13.99 2.69 -11.39
CA CYS A 327 14.16 1.32 -11.87
C CYS A 327 15.10 0.50 -10.97
N PHE A 328 16.23 1.06 -10.52
CA PHE A 328 17.13 0.38 -9.58
C PHE A 328 16.44 0.09 -8.23
N VAL A 329 15.69 1.06 -7.71
CA VAL A 329 14.89 0.88 -6.48
C VAL A 329 13.83 -0.21 -6.69
N ALA A 330 13.09 -0.19 -7.79
CA ALA A 330 12.09 -1.22 -8.10
C ALA A 330 12.68 -2.63 -8.12
N ILE A 331 13.84 -2.84 -8.76
CA ILE A 331 14.54 -4.14 -8.76
C ILE A 331 14.98 -4.54 -7.34
N ALA A 332 15.56 -3.62 -6.57
CA ALA A 332 16.00 -3.90 -5.20
C ALA A 332 14.82 -4.36 -4.32
N PHE A 333 13.67 -3.68 -4.42
CA PHE A 333 12.44 -4.08 -3.74
C PHE A 333 11.88 -5.42 -4.27
N ASN A 334 11.92 -5.67 -5.59
CA ASN A 334 11.47 -6.93 -6.19
C ASN A 334 12.27 -8.13 -5.65
N VAL A 335 13.60 -8.03 -5.66
CA VAL A 335 14.53 -9.05 -5.16
C VAL A 335 14.33 -9.26 -3.65
N TYR A 336 14.23 -8.18 -2.87
CA TYR A 336 13.95 -8.27 -1.43
C TYR A 336 12.62 -8.98 -1.15
N CYS A 337 11.54 -8.61 -1.84
CA CYS A 337 10.24 -9.25 -1.69
C CYS A 337 10.29 -10.74 -2.05
N ASN A 338 10.90 -11.10 -3.18
CA ASN A 338 11.04 -12.50 -3.61
C ASN A 338 11.82 -13.35 -2.60
N ILE A 339 12.89 -12.81 -1.97
CA ILE A 339 13.65 -13.48 -0.92
C ILE A 339 12.80 -13.67 0.35
N GLN A 340 12.08 -12.63 0.80
CA GLN A 340 11.21 -12.75 1.97
C GLN A 340 10.07 -13.76 1.74
N ILE A 341 9.48 -13.76 0.54
CA ILE A 341 8.43 -14.71 0.16
C ILE A 341 8.99 -16.14 0.15
N SER A 342 10.13 -16.41 -0.50
CA SER A 342 10.66 -17.79 -0.58
C SER A 342 11.04 -18.37 0.79
N LEU A 343 11.56 -17.56 1.71
CA LEU A 343 11.89 -17.97 3.07
C LEU A 343 10.66 -18.19 3.95
N LEU A 344 9.68 -17.26 3.92
CA LEU A 344 8.54 -17.28 4.82
C LEU A 344 7.40 -18.17 4.32
N LEU A 345 7.07 -18.13 3.03
CA LEU A 345 5.89 -18.82 2.45
C LEU A 345 5.90 -20.33 2.73
N GLY A 346 7.05 -20.99 2.58
CA GLY A 346 7.20 -22.42 2.87
C GLY A 346 6.95 -22.78 4.34
N GLN A 347 7.33 -21.91 5.27
CA GLN A 347 7.09 -22.10 6.71
C GLN A 347 5.62 -21.81 7.08
N LEU A 348 5.06 -20.73 6.53
CA LEU A 348 3.69 -20.27 6.78
C LEU A 348 2.63 -21.23 6.21
N LEU A 349 2.93 -21.94 5.12
CA LEU A 349 2.02 -22.96 4.54
C LEU A 349 2.09 -24.30 5.27
N LYS A 350 3.22 -24.63 5.93
CA LYS A 350 3.38 -25.91 6.64
C LYS A 350 2.56 -25.97 7.94
N ASN A 351 2.41 -24.84 8.64
CA ASN A 351 1.74 -24.76 9.93
C ASN A 351 0.28 -24.28 9.80
N THR A 352 -0.63 -25.16 9.37
CA THR A 352 -2.05 -24.78 9.16
C THR A 352 -2.86 -24.54 10.45
N GLU A 353 -2.32 -24.86 11.63
CA GLU A 353 -3.00 -24.71 12.93
C GLU A 353 -2.66 -23.39 13.65
N LYS A 354 -1.68 -22.64 13.16
CA LYS A 354 -1.25 -21.37 13.74
C LYS A 354 -1.60 -20.22 12.79
N TYR A 355 -1.68 -19.01 13.34
CA TYR A 355 -1.77 -17.80 12.53
C TYR A 355 -0.48 -17.62 11.73
N SER A 356 -0.62 -17.31 10.43
CA SER A 356 0.47 -17.05 9.51
C SER A 356 0.48 -15.57 9.10
N ASP A 357 1.57 -14.84 9.39
CA ASP A 357 1.65 -13.39 9.17
C ASP A 357 1.96 -13.03 7.70
N PHE A 358 0.94 -13.16 6.85
CA PHE A 358 1.00 -12.72 5.46
C PHE A 358 0.91 -11.20 5.29
N TYR A 359 0.50 -10.45 6.34
CA TYR A 359 0.42 -8.99 6.28
C TYR A 359 1.78 -8.35 6.04
N PHE A 360 2.83 -8.86 6.69
CA PHE A 360 4.21 -8.39 6.45
C PHE A 360 4.62 -8.49 4.98
N LEU A 361 4.31 -9.62 4.32
CA LEU A 361 4.62 -9.86 2.91
C LEU A 361 3.79 -8.95 1.98
N ALA A 362 2.49 -8.83 2.26
CA ALA A 362 1.59 -7.95 1.51
C ALA A 362 2.02 -6.48 1.58
N TYR A 363 2.40 -6.01 2.77
CA TYR A 363 2.87 -4.63 3.01
C TYR A 363 4.01 -4.25 2.06
N TRP A 364 5.10 -5.03 2.02
CA TRP A 364 6.22 -4.73 1.11
C TRP A 364 5.85 -4.81 -0.37
N HIS A 365 4.98 -5.75 -0.75
CA HIS A 365 4.49 -5.86 -2.13
C HIS A 365 3.67 -4.63 -2.56
N ILE A 366 2.95 -3.97 -1.65
CA ILE A 366 2.23 -2.72 -1.94
C ILE A 366 3.19 -1.57 -2.19
N TYR A 367 4.25 -1.44 -1.38
CA TYR A 367 5.30 -0.44 -1.64
C TYR A 367 5.97 -0.65 -2.99
N TYR A 368 6.28 -1.91 -3.35
CA TYR A 368 6.79 -2.26 -4.67
C TYR A 368 5.82 -1.85 -5.79
N ASN A 369 4.52 -2.17 -5.68
CA ASN A 369 3.51 -1.76 -6.67
C ASN A 369 3.42 -0.23 -6.81
N ASN A 370 3.47 0.52 -5.70
CA ASN A 370 3.46 1.98 -5.72
C ASN A 370 4.70 2.56 -6.42
N ILE A 371 5.89 2.00 -6.15
CA ILE A 371 7.13 2.39 -6.83
C ILE A 371 7.03 2.11 -8.33
N ILE A 372 6.51 0.94 -8.73
CA ILE A 372 6.33 0.59 -10.15
C ILE A 372 5.35 1.53 -10.86
N ALA A 373 4.26 1.94 -10.19
CA ALA A 373 3.27 2.88 -10.72
C ALA A 373 3.87 4.28 -10.96
N ILE A 374 4.76 4.73 -10.06
CA ILE A 374 5.51 5.99 -10.23
C ILE A 374 6.52 5.86 -11.38
N THR A 375 7.24 4.74 -11.47
CA THR A 375 8.20 4.46 -12.57
C THR A 375 7.53 4.50 -13.93
N ILE A 376 6.39 3.82 -14.12
CA ILE A 376 5.70 3.80 -15.42
C ILE A 376 5.11 5.17 -15.78
N PHE A 377 4.65 5.96 -14.82
CA PHE A 377 4.20 7.34 -15.05
C PHE A 377 5.33 8.22 -15.62
N PHE A 378 6.52 8.22 -15.00
CA PHE A 378 7.67 8.94 -15.55
C PHE A 378 8.18 8.36 -16.87
N ALA A 379 8.05 7.05 -17.09
CA ALA A 379 8.38 6.42 -18.37
C ALA A 379 7.47 6.92 -19.52
N TRP A 380 6.18 7.14 -19.28
CA TRP A 380 5.29 7.77 -20.26
C TRP A 380 5.66 9.23 -20.53
N ILE A 381 6.01 10.02 -19.50
CA ILE A 381 6.45 11.42 -19.69
C ILE A 381 7.73 11.50 -20.54
N LYS A 382 8.67 10.56 -20.38
CA LYS A 382 9.92 10.53 -21.18
C LYS A 382 9.67 10.48 -22.69
N ILE A 383 8.53 9.96 -23.17
CA ILE A 383 8.19 9.93 -24.61
C ILE A 383 8.16 11.35 -25.21
N PHE A 384 7.73 12.36 -24.44
CA PHE A 384 7.67 13.75 -24.91
C PHE A 384 9.05 14.30 -25.32
N LYS A 385 10.15 13.78 -24.76
CA LYS A 385 11.52 14.09 -25.19
C LYS A 385 11.70 13.79 -26.68
N PHE A 386 11.28 12.61 -27.13
CA PHE A 386 11.40 12.18 -28.52
C PHE A 386 10.37 12.84 -29.46
N ILE A 387 9.14 13.09 -28.98
CA ILE A 387 8.10 13.77 -29.77
C ILE A 387 8.50 15.22 -30.12
N SER A 388 9.37 15.84 -29.31
CA SER A 388 9.90 17.18 -29.57
C SER A 388 10.73 17.33 -30.87
N PHE A 389 11.05 16.23 -31.57
CA PHE A 389 11.60 16.28 -32.94
C PHE A 389 10.65 16.91 -33.97
N ASN A 390 9.33 16.89 -33.73
CA ASN A 390 8.40 17.64 -34.57
C ASN A 390 8.46 19.14 -34.20
N LYS A 391 8.67 20.00 -35.21
CA LYS A 391 8.78 21.47 -35.04
C LYS A 391 7.61 22.07 -34.25
N THR A 392 6.38 21.59 -34.46
CA THR A 392 5.19 22.08 -33.75
C THR A 392 5.21 21.69 -32.26
N MET A 393 5.66 20.48 -31.94
CA MET A 393 5.78 20.00 -30.56
C MET A 393 6.97 20.63 -29.81
N SER A 394 8.07 20.90 -30.53
CA SER A 394 9.18 21.70 -30.02
C SER A 394 8.73 23.12 -29.63
N GLN A 395 7.88 23.74 -30.46
CA GLN A 395 7.29 25.04 -30.16
C GLN A 395 6.39 25.01 -28.91
N LEU A 396 5.54 23.99 -28.75
CA LEU A 396 4.70 23.80 -27.55
C LEU A 396 5.53 23.58 -26.28
N SER A 397 6.60 22.77 -26.36
CA SER A 397 7.54 22.56 -25.24
C SER A 397 8.27 23.86 -24.87
N SER A 398 8.67 24.66 -25.87
CA SER A 398 9.30 25.96 -25.66
C SER A 398 8.34 27.00 -25.05
N THR A 399 7.06 27.02 -25.44
CA THR A 399 6.08 27.92 -24.81
C THR A 399 5.81 27.52 -23.37
N LEU A 400 5.64 26.22 -23.08
CA LEU A 400 5.46 25.71 -21.71
C LEU A 400 6.67 26.02 -20.81
N SER A 401 7.89 25.79 -21.32
CA SER A 401 9.13 26.10 -20.60
C SER A 401 9.28 27.59 -20.30
N ARG A 402 8.91 28.47 -21.24
CA ARG A 402 8.94 29.93 -21.05
C ARG A 402 7.92 30.43 -20.04
N CYS A 403 6.66 29.97 -20.12
CA CYS A 403 5.63 30.40 -19.16
C CYS A 403 5.75 29.72 -17.78
N MET A 404 6.56 28.67 -17.64
CA MET A 404 6.76 27.98 -16.36
C MET A 404 7.17 28.92 -15.22
N LYS A 405 7.98 29.95 -15.50
CA LYS A 405 8.38 30.95 -14.49
C LYS A 405 7.19 31.76 -13.97
N ASP A 406 6.28 32.14 -14.86
CA ASP A 406 5.07 32.91 -14.52
C ASP A 406 4.02 32.02 -13.84
N ILE A 407 3.89 30.76 -14.29
CA ILE A 407 3.06 29.73 -13.66
C ILE A 407 3.51 29.48 -12.22
N VAL A 408 4.83 29.37 -11.96
CA VAL A 408 5.37 29.21 -10.60
C VAL A 408 5.08 30.45 -9.74
N GLY A 409 5.19 31.66 -10.30
CA GLY A 409 4.81 32.90 -9.61
C GLY A 409 3.32 32.92 -9.21
N PHE A 410 2.43 32.59 -10.16
CA PHE A 410 1.00 32.48 -9.91
C PHE A 410 0.65 31.36 -8.92
N ALA A 411 1.32 30.20 -9.01
CA ALA A 411 1.11 29.08 -8.11
C ALA A 411 1.42 29.45 -6.65
N ILE A 412 2.46 30.24 -6.39
CA ILE A 412 2.76 30.75 -5.04
C ILE A 412 1.60 31.62 -4.52
N MET A 413 1.07 32.53 -5.33
CA MET A 413 -0.08 33.36 -4.95
C MET A 413 -1.35 32.52 -4.71
N PHE A 414 -1.61 31.54 -5.57
CA PHE A 414 -2.70 30.58 -5.42
C PHE A 414 -2.57 29.80 -4.12
N PHE A 415 -1.41 29.21 -3.83
CA PHE A 415 -1.22 28.43 -2.61
C PHE A 415 -1.35 29.26 -1.33
N ILE A 416 -0.92 30.53 -1.31
CA ILE A 416 -1.14 31.42 -0.16
C ILE A 416 -2.65 31.58 0.13
N ILE A 417 -3.47 31.84 -0.89
CA ILE A 417 -4.92 31.98 -0.74
C ILE A 417 -5.56 30.64 -0.38
N PHE A 418 -5.12 29.56 -1.02
CA PHE A 418 -5.60 28.20 -0.80
C PHE A 418 -5.38 27.74 0.65
N PHE A 419 -4.15 27.89 1.18
CA PHE A 419 -3.85 27.55 2.57
C PHE A 419 -4.58 28.45 3.57
N ALA A 420 -4.82 29.73 3.26
CA ALA A 420 -5.64 30.60 4.10
C ALA A 420 -7.09 30.10 4.20
N TYR A 421 -7.69 29.65 3.09
CA TYR A 421 -9.02 29.04 3.10
C TYR A 421 -9.05 27.65 3.75
N ALA A 422 -8.04 26.80 3.53
CA ALA A 422 -7.92 25.50 4.20
C ALA A 422 -7.80 25.66 5.73
N GLN A 423 -7.00 26.63 6.19
CA GLN A 423 -6.88 26.97 7.61
C GLN A 423 -8.20 27.53 8.18
N LEU A 424 -8.88 28.41 7.44
CA LEU A 424 -10.20 28.93 7.85
C LEU A 424 -11.23 27.81 7.94
N GLY A 425 -11.30 26.94 6.93
CA GLY A 425 -12.20 25.79 6.89
C GLY A 425 -11.96 24.82 8.06
N PHE A 426 -10.69 24.48 8.33
CA PHE A 426 -10.31 23.67 9.48
C PHE A 426 -10.74 24.30 10.82
N LEU A 427 -10.51 25.61 11.01
CA LEU A 427 -10.87 26.32 12.25
C LEU A 427 -12.38 26.50 12.44
N VAL A 428 -13.15 26.68 11.36
CA VAL A 428 -14.60 26.89 11.43
C VAL A 428 -15.38 25.57 11.46
N PHE A 429 -15.01 24.59 10.65
CA PHE A 429 -15.79 23.37 10.42
C PHE A 429 -15.17 22.09 11.00
N GLY A 430 -13.88 22.08 11.37
CA GLY A 430 -13.16 20.85 11.74
C GLY A 430 -13.65 20.15 13.02
N SER A 431 -14.50 20.79 13.81
CA SER A 431 -15.19 20.18 14.96
C SER A 431 -16.55 19.54 14.63
N GLN A 432 -17.07 19.75 13.41
CA GLN A 432 -18.44 19.36 13.01
C GLN A 432 -18.51 18.55 11.70
N VAL A 433 -17.56 18.74 10.77
CA VAL A 433 -17.59 18.16 9.42
C VAL A 433 -16.37 17.26 9.21
N ASP A 434 -16.59 16.01 8.79
CA ASP A 434 -15.53 14.99 8.66
C ASP A 434 -14.48 15.34 7.61
N ASP A 435 -14.89 15.98 6.49
CA ASP A 435 -13.97 16.48 5.46
C ASP A 435 -12.97 17.51 6.01
N PHE A 436 -13.35 18.27 7.05
CA PHE A 436 -12.49 19.25 7.72
C PHE A 436 -11.86 18.71 9.02
N SER A 437 -12.03 17.42 9.35
CA SER A 437 -11.58 16.82 10.62
C SER A 437 -10.07 16.93 10.89
N THR A 438 -9.27 17.00 9.82
CA THR A 438 -7.83 17.22 9.90
C THR A 438 -7.40 18.31 8.92
N PHE A 439 -6.31 19.02 9.24
CA PHE A 439 -5.74 20.01 8.32
C PHE A 439 -5.31 19.40 6.98
N GLN A 440 -4.93 18.12 6.96
CA GLN A 440 -4.59 17.41 5.72
C GLN A 440 -5.82 17.07 4.86
N ASN A 441 -6.98 16.80 5.47
CA ASN A 441 -8.24 16.61 4.72
C ASN A 441 -8.85 17.95 4.27
N SER A 442 -8.54 19.04 4.99
CA SER A 442 -8.96 20.41 4.68
C SER A 442 -8.17 21.05 3.52
N MET A 443 -7.13 20.37 3.03
CA MET A 443 -6.23 20.77 1.94
C MET A 443 -6.50 19.92 0.70
#